data_AF-A0A7V3QVP4-F1
#
_entry.id   AF-A0A7V3QVP4-F1
#
_cell.length_a   1.000
_cell.length_b   1.000
_cell.length_c   1.000
_cell.angle_alpha   90.00
_cell.angle_beta   90.00
_cell.angle_gamma   90.00
#
_symmetry.space_group_name_H-M   'P 1'
#
loop_
_entity.id
_entity.type
_entity.pdbx_description
1 polymer ?
#
loop_
_entity_poly.entity_id
_entity_poly.type
_entity_poly.pdbx_seq_one_letter_code
_entity_poly.pdbx_strand_id
1 'polypeptide(L)'
;MTGEGTPRRRLPLEDCSTGLISAGVPVTLANLLTVFRLILVPFFLMAVFYGHARVALVIFLCAGITDGLDGFIARFFNQRTALGAFLDPMADKLMLTSAFVALAIPETGLAYSIPVWLPVLTIARDVVIVLLSLLLNLAFNLKQFPPSVPGKMTTFFQISFVVAVLLQNAYFFPSEVVAGLMWTVAFFTVFSGIHYLWRMRSMTKGVNS
;
A
#
# COMPACT_ATOMS: atom_id res chain seq x y z
N MET A 1 38.57 -65.38 2.01
CA MET A 1 37.12 -65.71 2.04
C MET A 1 36.61 -65.43 3.45
N THR A 2 35.35 -65.01 3.59
CA THR A 2 34.67 -64.35 4.74
C THR A 2 35.00 -62.86 4.85
N GLY A 3 34.08 -61.92 4.71
CA GLY A 3 32.62 -61.94 4.58
C GLY A 3 32.14 -60.53 4.93
N GLU A 4 31.32 -59.93 4.08
CA GLU A 4 30.77 -58.58 4.23
C GLU A 4 29.94 -58.40 5.51
N GLY A 5 29.82 -57.16 5.98
CA GLY A 5 28.90 -56.82 7.06
C GLY A 5 28.96 -55.36 7.51
N THR A 6 28.75 -54.41 6.60
CA THR A 6 28.54 -53.00 6.94
C THR A 6 27.35 -52.86 7.90
N PRO A 7 27.49 -52.25 9.10
CA PRO A 7 26.33 -52.02 9.94
C PRO A 7 25.50 -50.88 9.32
N ARG A 8 24.32 -51.24 8.80
CA ARG A 8 23.31 -50.27 8.34
C ARG A 8 23.04 -49.26 9.44
N ARG A 9 23.37 -47.98 9.19
CA ARG A 9 22.80 -46.85 9.94
C ARG A 9 21.28 -46.92 9.81
N ARG A 10 20.60 -47.34 10.87
CA ARG A 10 19.17 -47.09 11.03
C ARG A 10 18.99 -45.59 11.15
N LEU A 11 18.41 -44.97 10.11
CA LEU A 11 17.78 -43.67 10.24
C LEU A 11 16.66 -43.81 11.29
N PRO A 12 16.63 -42.97 12.34
CA PRO A 12 15.42 -42.81 13.12
C PRO A 12 14.42 -42.11 12.20
N LEU A 13 13.50 -42.90 11.64
CA LEU A 13 12.20 -42.39 11.23
C LEU A 13 11.39 -42.26 12.52
N GLU A 14 11.61 -41.17 13.25
CA GLU A 14 10.72 -40.77 14.32
C GLU A 14 9.78 -39.70 13.77
N ASP A 15 8.55 -40.16 13.53
CA ASP A 15 7.35 -39.35 13.51
C ASP A 15 7.33 -38.42 14.73
N CYS A 16 7.17 -37.13 14.49
CA CYS A 16 6.52 -36.27 15.47
C CYS A 16 5.80 -35.14 14.73
N SER A 17 4.68 -35.53 14.12
CA SER A 17 3.52 -34.71 13.79
C SER A 17 2.93 -34.04 15.05
N THR A 18 3.77 -33.32 15.80
CA THR A 18 3.49 -32.69 17.11
C THR A 18 4.20 -31.33 17.19
N GLY A 19 4.20 -30.59 16.08
CA GLY A 19 4.57 -29.16 16.03
C GLY A 19 3.44 -28.28 15.48
N LEU A 20 2.23 -28.85 15.31
CA LEU A 20 1.15 -28.24 14.54
C LEU A 20 0.22 -27.31 15.34
N ILE A 21 0.49 -27.06 16.62
CA ILE A 21 -0.31 -26.13 17.45
C ILE A 21 0.60 -25.27 18.33
N SER A 22 1.45 -24.45 17.72
CA SER A 22 1.93 -23.21 18.34
C SER A 22 2.58 -22.29 17.31
N ALA A 23 1.99 -22.15 16.12
CA ALA A 23 2.26 -20.99 15.29
C ALA A 23 1.40 -19.82 15.80
N GLY A 24 1.57 -19.48 17.08
CA GLY A 24 1.14 -18.18 17.57
C GLY A 24 2.00 -17.16 16.86
N VAL A 25 1.51 -16.61 15.75
CA VAL A 25 2.13 -15.44 15.13
C VAL A 25 2.30 -14.44 16.26
N PRO A 26 3.52 -14.07 16.67
CA PRO A 26 3.70 -13.14 17.77
C PRO A 26 2.98 -11.86 17.37
N VAL A 27 1.93 -11.53 18.12
CA VAL A 27 1.09 -10.36 17.86
C VAL A 27 1.93 -9.15 18.20
N THR A 28 2.61 -8.60 17.21
CA THR A 28 3.36 -7.35 17.37
C THR A 28 2.40 -6.17 17.39
N LEU A 29 2.84 -5.07 18.00
CA LEU A 29 2.12 -3.80 17.94
C LEU A 29 1.78 -3.43 16.48
N ALA A 30 2.73 -3.63 15.57
CA ALA A 30 2.53 -3.42 14.13
C ALA A 30 1.35 -4.18 13.52
N ASN A 31 1.17 -5.45 13.89
CA ASN A 31 0.04 -6.23 13.41
C ASN A 31 -1.29 -5.70 13.96
N LEU A 32 -1.31 -5.24 15.22
CA LEU A 32 -2.51 -4.65 15.81
C LEU A 32 -2.87 -3.31 15.14
N LEU A 33 -1.89 -2.46 14.86
CA LEU A 33 -2.08 -1.16 14.22
C LEU A 33 -2.56 -1.29 12.76
N THR A 34 -2.02 -2.27 12.02
CA THR A 34 -2.47 -2.57 10.65
C THR A 34 -3.89 -3.13 10.62
N VAL A 35 -4.25 -4.04 11.53
CA VAL A 35 -5.63 -4.54 11.67
C VAL A 35 -6.59 -3.42 12.09
N PHE A 36 -6.18 -2.57 13.03
CA PHE A 36 -6.94 -1.39 13.43
C PHE A 36 -7.23 -0.48 12.23
N ARG A 37 -6.23 -0.21 11.38
CA ARG A 37 -6.42 0.58 10.16
C ARG A 37 -7.41 -0.07 9.21
N LEU A 38 -7.33 -1.38 9.03
CA LEU A 38 -8.26 -2.13 8.18
C LEU A 38 -9.71 -2.00 8.68
N ILE A 39 -9.90 -1.95 10.00
CA ILE A 39 -11.19 -1.69 10.63
C ILE A 39 -11.60 -0.22 10.42
N LEU A 40 -10.69 0.74 10.45
CA LEU A 40 -10.98 2.17 10.24
C LEU A 40 -11.47 2.49 8.83
N VAL A 41 -11.04 1.75 7.81
CA VAL A 41 -11.45 1.96 6.41
C VAL A 41 -12.97 1.98 6.22
N PRO A 42 -13.75 0.96 6.63
CA PRO A 42 -15.21 1.00 6.50
C PRO A 42 -15.86 2.12 7.33
N PHE A 43 -15.32 2.47 8.51
CA PHE A 43 -15.83 3.61 9.28
C PHE A 43 -15.59 4.95 8.56
N PHE A 44 -14.42 5.10 7.94
CA PHE A 44 -14.10 6.24 7.10
C PHE A 44 -15.09 6.34 5.93
N LEU A 45 -15.29 5.24 5.20
CA LEU A 45 -16.23 5.18 4.08
C LEU A 45 -17.64 5.56 4.54
N MET A 46 -18.10 4.99 5.65
CA MET A 46 -19.39 5.32 6.24
C MET A 46 -19.49 6.82 6.51
N ALA A 47 -18.51 7.42 7.19
CA ALA A 47 -18.50 8.86 7.46
C ALA A 47 -18.57 9.71 6.18
N VAL A 48 -17.91 9.28 5.10
CA VAL A 48 -17.99 9.95 3.80
C VAL A 48 -19.40 9.79 3.21
N PHE A 49 -19.94 8.58 3.11
CA PHE A 49 -21.27 8.36 2.53
C PHE A 49 -22.39 9.09 3.26
N TYR A 50 -22.33 9.17 4.59
CA TYR A 50 -23.30 9.93 5.40
C TYR A 50 -23.03 11.45 5.46
N GLY A 51 -22.04 11.97 4.73
CA GLY A 51 -21.75 13.41 4.66
C GLY A 51 -21.05 13.98 5.91
N HIS A 52 -20.56 13.13 6.81
CA HIS A 52 -19.82 13.54 8.00
C HIS A 52 -18.34 13.81 7.69
N ALA A 53 -18.06 14.83 6.88
CA ALA A 53 -16.72 15.18 6.43
C ALA A 53 -15.72 15.41 7.58
N ARG A 54 -16.16 16.02 8.69
CA ARG A 54 -15.34 16.22 9.90
C ARG A 54 -14.88 14.90 10.51
N VAL A 55 -15.79 13.93 10.60
CA VAL A 55 -15.50 12.60 11.16
C VAL A 55 -14.57 11.84 10.21
N ALA A 56 -14.85 11.88 8.91
CA ALA A 56 -14.00 11.27 7.88
C ALA A 56 -12.56 11.83 7.93
N LEU A 57 -12.41 13.14 8.09
CA LEU A 57 -11.10 13.79 8.26
C LEU A 57 -10.35 13.30 9.49
N VAL A 58 -11.02 13.22 10.64
CA VAL A 58 -10.40 12.73 11.88
C VAL A 58 -9.97 11.27 11.72
N ILE A 59 -10.83 10.40 11.19
CA ILE A 59 -10.48 8.99 10.96
C ILE A 59 -9.29 8.88 10.01
N PHE A 60 -9.27 9.67 8.93
CA PHE A 60 -8.18 9.66 7.95
C PHE A 60 -6.84 10.08 8.56
N LEU A 61 -6.84 11.17 9.34
CA LEU A 61 -5.64 11.64 10.05
C LEU A 61 -5.19 10.65 11.12
N CYS A 62 -6.11 10.10 11.92
CA CYS A 62 -5.79 9.10 12.94
C CYS A 62 -5.12 7.87 12.32
N ALA A 63 -5.64 7.38 11.19
CA ALA A 63 -5.05 6.24 10.50
C ALA A 63 -3.65 6.54 9.94
N GLY A 64 -3.45 7.71 9.33
CA GLY A 64 -2.13 8.12 8.81
C GLY A 64 -1.09 8.35 9.92
N ILE A 65 -1.50 8.92 11.06
CA ILE A 65 -0.62 9.07 12.23
C ILE A 65 -0.26 7.70 12.80
N THR A 66 -1.22 6.78 12.86
CA THR A 66 -1.01 5.41 13.34
C THR A 66 -0.01 4.65 12.46
N ASP A 67 -0.05 4.83 11.13
CA ASP A 67 0.93 4.30 10.18
C ASP A 67 2.36 4.82 10.44
N GLY A 68 2.50 6.15 10.49
CA GLY A 68 3.80 6.77 10.70
C GLY A 68 4.41 6.38 12.06
N LEU A 69 3.57 6.26 13.09
CA LEU A 69 3.99 5.84 14.42
C LEU A 69 4.45 4.37 14.42
N ASP A 70 3.72 3.46 13.77
CA ASP A 70 4.13 2.06 13.66
C ASP A 70 5.43 1.92 12.87
N GLY A 71 5.55 2.63 11.75
CA GLY A 71 6.76 2.65 10.95
C GLY A 71 7.99 3.12 11.73
N PHE A 72 7.81 4.07 12.65
CA PHE A 72 8.85 4.56 13.54
C PHE A 72 9.20 3.55 14.65
N ILE A 73 8.18 3.01 15.34
CA ILE A 73 8.36 2.01 16.41
C ILE A 73 9.01 0.73 15.87
N ALA A 74 8.56 0.25 14.70
CA ALA A 74 9.10 -0.93 14.04
C ALA A 74 10.56 -0.76 13.59
N ARG A 75 11.04 0.47 13.37
CA ARG A 75 12.45 0.77 13.11
C ARG A 75 13.28 0.75 14.39
N PHE A 76 12.73 1.24 15.49
CA PHE A 76 13.44 1.31 16.78
C PHE A 76 13.52 -0.03 17.50
N PHE A 77 12.46 -0.84 17.46
CA PHE A 77 12.38 -2.09 18.23
C PHE A 77 12.89 -3.32 17.46
N ASN A 78 13.20 -3.20 16.17
CA ASN A 78 13.61 -4.30 15.28
C ASN A 78 12.66 -5.52 15.28
N GLN A 79 11.43 -5.37 15.79
CA GLN A 79 10.40 -6.39 15.86
C GLN A 79 9.49 -6.31 14.62
N ARG A 80 10.06 -6.61 13.45
CA ARG A 80 9.30 -6.70 12.20
C ARG A 80 8.92 -8.14 11.92
N THR A 81 7.62 -8.43 11.87
CA THR A 81 7.11 -9.71 11.37
C THR A 81 7.00 -9.65 9.85
N ALA A 82 7.23 -10.79 9.18
CA ALA A 82 7.09 -10.88 7.72
C ALA A 82 5.65 -10.56 7.26
N LEU A 83 4.66 -10.95 8.06
CA LEU A 83 3.26 -10.64 7.82
C LEU A 83 2.97 -9.15 7.96
N GLY A 84 3.35 -8.51 9.07
CA GLY A 84 3.12 -7.07 9.27
C GLY A 84 3.79 -6.22 8.20
N ALA A 85 5.01 -6.57 7.79
CA ALA A 85 5.73 -5.87 6.73
C ALA A 85 5.04 -5.94 5.35
N PHE A 86 4.24 -6.97 5.10
CA PHE A 86 3.44 -7.10 3.89
C PHE A 86 2.06 -6.43 4.03
N LEU A 87 1.41 -6.59 5.19
CA LEU A 87 0.09 -6.01 5.47
C LEU A 87 0.11 -4.48 5.51
N ASP A 88 1.19 -3.88 5.99
CA ASP A 88 1.27 -2.44 6.20
C ASP A 88 1.16 -1.63 4.88
N PRO A 89 1.95 -1.92 3.81
CA PRO A 89 1.74 -1.32 2.50
C PRO A 89 0.37 -1.61 1.87
N MET A 90 -0.23 -2.77 2.15
CA MET A 90 -1.56 -3.10 1.63
C MET A 90 -2.64 -2.25 2.31
N ALA A 91 -2.60 -2.13 3.64
CA ALA A 91 -3.55 -1.35 4.42
C ALA A 91 -3.48 0.14 4.09
N ASP A 92 -2.28 0.71 3.98
CA ASP A 92 -2.07 2.10 3.56
C ASP A 92 -2.70 2.37 2.18
N LYS A 93 -2.37 1.50 1.22
CA LYS A 93 -2.87 1.64 -0.15
C LYS A 93 -4.38 1.46 -0.24
N LEU A 94 -4.96 0.51 0.50
CA LEU A 94 -6.41 0.34 0.58
C LEU A 94 -7.10 1.56 1.14
N MET A 95 -6.54 2.15 2.20
CA MET A 95 -7.12 3.36 2.80
C MET A 95 -7.06 4.55 1.86
N LEU A 96 -5.91 4.79 1.21
CA LEU A 96 -5.77 5.90 0.25
C LEU A 96 -6.66 5.71 -0.99
N THR A 97 -6.69 4.50 -1.56
CA THR A 97 -7.50 4.21 -2.75
C THR A 97 -8.99 4.27 -2.45
N SER A 98 -9.44 3.71 -1.32
CA SER A 98 -10.84 3.81 -0.90
C SER A 98 -11.26 5.25 -0.64
N ALA A 99 -10.39 6.10 -0.07
CA ALA A 99 -10.65 7.53 0.08
C ALA A 99 -10.80 8.24 -1.26
N PHE A 100 -9.90 7.98 -2.22
CA PHE A 100 -9.99 8.54 -3.57
C PHE A 100 -11.29 8.14 -4.28
N VAL A 101 -11.65 6.85 -4.22
CA VAL A 101 -12.85 6.33 -4.85
C VAL A 101 -14.10 6.91 -4.20
N ALA A 102 -14.17 6.90 -2.86
CA ALA A 102 -15.34 7.38 -2.15
C ALA A 102 -15.59 8.87 -2.40
N LEU A 103 -14.55 9.70 -2.34
CA LEU A 103 -14.66 11.14 -2.60
C LEU A 103 -14.96 11.48 -4.06
N ALA A 104 -14.79 10.55 -4.99
CA ALA A 104 -15.15 10.74 -6.40
C ALA A 104 -16.57 10.30 -6.75
N ILE A 105 -17.27 9.63 -5.83
CA ILE A 105 -18.67 9.26 -6.03
C ILE A 105 -19.53 10.52 -5.87
N PRO A 106 -20.29 10.93 -6.91
CA PRO A 106 -21.10 12.15 -6.87
C PRO A 106 -22.22 12.09 -5.82
N GLU A 107 -22.71 10.89 -5.52
CA GLU A 107 -23.85 10.63 -4.61
C GLU A 107 -23.45 10.59 -3.12
N THR A 108 -22.23 11.01 -2.79
CA THR A 108 -21.84 11.11 -1.37
C THR A 108 -22.54 12.29 -0.71
N GLY A 109 -22.81 12.20 0.60
CA GLY A 109 -23.41 13.31 1.36
C GLY A 109 -22.52 14.54 1.51
N LEU A 110 -21.44 14.66 0.73
CA LEU A 110 -20.48 15.76 0.75
C LEU A 110 -20.86 16.82 -0.28
N ALA A 111 -20.47 18.08 -0.01
CA ALA A 111 -20.75 19.20 -0.90
C ALA A 111 -19.77 19.30 -2.08
N TYR A 112 -18.55 18.78 -1.92
CA TYR A 112 -17.49 18.82 -2.92
C TYR A 112 -17.01 17.40 -3.25
N SER A 113 -17.18 17.03 -4.51
CA SER A 113 -16.80 15.72 -5.05
C SER A 113 -15.62 15.85 -6.01
N ILE A 114 -14.75 14.85 -6.02
CA ILE A 114 -13.60 14.76 -6.92
C ILE A 114 -14.09 14.28 -8.29
N PRO A 115 -13.55 14.79 -9.41
CA PRO A 115 -13.91 14.28 -10.71
C PRO A 115 -13.36 12.85 -10.92
N VAL A 116 -14.21 11.96 -11.45
CA VAL A 116 -13.96 10.51 -11.57
C VAL A 116 -12.71 10.15 -12.37
N TRP A 117 -12.28 11.01 -13.29
CA TRP A 117 -11.07 10.78 -14.10
C TRP A 117 -9.80 10.67 -13.25
N LEU A 118 -9.73 11.34 -12.10
CA LEU A 118 -8.54 11.39 -11.26
C LEU A 118 -8.28 10.07 -10.49
N PRO A 119 -9.28 9.47 -9.80
CA PRO A 119 -9.14 8.11 -9.27
C PRO A 119 -8.83 7.08 -10.36
N VAL A 120 -9.48 7.16 -11.51
CA VAL A 120 -9.23 6.22 -12.63
C VAL A 120 -7.77 6.31 -13.09
N LEU A 121 -7.25 7.52 -13.28
CA LEU A 121 -5.85 7.74 -13.65
C LEU A 121 -4.88 7.16 -12.61
N THR A 122 -5.18 7.38 -11.33
CA THR A 122 -4.39 6.91 -10.19
C THR A 122 -4.35 5.39 -10.11
N ILE A 123 -5.51 4.74 -10.20
CA ILE A 123 -5.64 3.27 -10.15
C ILE A 123 -4.97 2.66 -11.38
N ALA A 124 -5.18 3.22 -12.58
CA ALA A 124 -4.53 2.76 -13.80
C ALA A 124 -3.00 2.78 -13.68
N ARG A 125 -2.44 3.88 -13.17
CA ARG A 125 -1.00 4.00 -12.92
C ARG A 125 -0.49 2.94 -11.93
N ASP A 126 -1.25 2.67 -10.87
CA ASP A 126 -0.88 1.67 -9.88
C ASP A 126 -0.91 0.24 -10.43
N VAL A 127 -1.91 -0.09 -11.26
CA VAL A 127 -1.99 -1.37 -11.97
C VAL A 127 -0.81 -1.53 -12.92
N VAL A 128 -0.47 -0.49 -13.69
CA VAL A 128 0.69 -0.50 -14.59
C VAL A 128 1.97 -0.80 -13.82
N ILE A 129 2.20 -0.17 -12.67
CA ILE A 129 3.43 -0.41 -11.87
C ILE A 129 3.49 -1.84 -11.34
N VAL A 130 2.36 -2.38 -10.86
CA VAL A 130 2.31 -3.76 -10.35
C VAL A 130 2.54 -4.76 -11.47
N LEU A 131 1.86 -4.61 -12.61
CA LEU A 131 2.03 -5.48 -13.77
C LEU A 131 3.46 -5.44 -14.30
N LEU A 132 4.05 -4.25 -14.39
CA LEU A 132 5.43 -4.08 -14.85
C LEU A 132 6.43 -4.73 -13.90
N SER A 133 6.24 -4.55 -12.59
CA SER A 133 7.07 -5.20 -11.57
C SER A 133 6.99 -6.72 -11.67
N LEU A 134 5.79 -7.27 -11.95
CA LEU A 134 5.58 -8.70 -12.14
C LEU A 134 6.27 -9.22 -13.41
N LEU A 135 6.11 -8.54 -14.54
CA LEU A 135 6.75 -8.91 -15.81
C LEU A 135 8.27 -8.93 -15.70
N LEU A 136 8.86 -7.94 -15.04
CA LEU A 136 10.31 -7.86 -14.87
C LEU A 136 10.84 -8.92 -13.90
N ASN A 137 10.08 -9.24 -12.85
CA ASN A 137 10.41 -10.33 -11.94
C ASN A 137 10.43 -11.68 -12.67
N LEU A 138 9.44 -11.91 -13.54
CA LEU A 138 9.32 -13.16 -14.30
C LEU A 138 10.37 -13.26 -15.43
N ALA A 139 10.64 -12.16 -16.14
CA ALA A 139 11.56 -12.15 -17.28
C ALA A 139 13.04 -12.18 -16.90
N PHE A 140 13.44 -11.52 -15.79
CA PHE A 140 14.85 -11.32 -15.44
C PHE A 140 15.26 -11.95 -14.11
N ASN A 141 14.37 -12.68 -13.42
CA ASN A 141 14.61 -13.21 -12.06
C ASN A 141 15.13 -12.15 -11.07
N LEU A 142 14.88 -10.86 -11.35
CA LEU A 142 15.26 -9.78 -10.46
C LEU A 142 14.34 -9.83 -9.24
N LYS A 143 14.88 -10.35 -8.14
CA LYS A 143 14.14 -10.57 -6.89
C LYS A 143 13.59 -9.28 -6.26
N GLN A 144 14.11 -8.11 -6.61
CA GLN A 144 13.65 -6.83 -6.07
C GLN A 144 13.95 -5.71 -7.06
N PHE A 145 12.92 -5.13 -7.68
CA PHE A 145 13.05 -3.81 -8.28
C PHE A 145 13.08 -2.78 -7.16
N PRO A 146 14.12 -1.93 -7.07
CA PRO A 146 14.16 -0.90 -6.05
C PRO A 146 12.97 0.06 -6.25
N PRO A 147 12.23 0.37 -5.18
CA PRO A 147 11.05 1.23 -5.23
C PRO A 147 11.46 2.57 -5.83
N SER A 148 10.80 2.97 -6.92
CA SER A 148 11.17 4.22 -7.57
C SER A 148 10.75 5.41 -6.70
N VAL A 149 11.69 6.36 -6.55
CA VAL A 149 11.48 7.67 -5.92
C VAL A 149 10.21 8.40 -6.43
N PRO A 150 9.85 8.40 -7.74
CA PRO A 150 8.64 9.05 -8.22
C PRO A 150 7.34 8.48 -7.64
N GLY A 151 7.34 7.21 -7.20
CA GLY A 151 6.17 6.64 -6.55
C GLY A 151 5.87 7.23 -5.18
N LYS A 152 6.90 7.58 -4.40
CA LYS A 152 6.74 8.19 -3.08
C LYS A 152 6.24 9.63 -3.16
N MET A 153 6.67 10.38 -4.18
CA MET A 153 6.17 11.75 -4.37
C MET A 153 4.70 11.75 -4.75
N THR A 154 4.29 10.83 -5.63
CA THR A 154 2.90 10.73 -6.08
C THR A 154 1.97 10.44 -4.89
N THR A 155 2.32 9.50 -4.01
CA THR A 155 1.51 9.16 -2.84
C THR A 155 1.44 10.32 -1.84
N PHE A 156 2.53 11.06 -1.63
CA PHE A 156 2.52 12.25 -0.78
C PHE A 156 1.53 13.31 -1.27
N PHE A 157 1.52 13.59 -2.57
CA PHE A 157 0.55 14.53 -3.16
C PHE A 157 -0.88 14.00 -3.11
N GLN A 158 -1.08 12.69 -3.29
CA GLN A 158 -2.41 12.06 -3.16
C GLN A 158 -2.96 12.18 -1.75
N ILE A 159 -2.16 11.85 -0.73
CA ILE A 159 -2.55 12.01 0.68
C ILE A 159 -2.89 13.48 0.96
N SER A 160 -2.01 14.40 0.54
CA SER A 160 -2.24 15.84 0.72
C SER A 160 -3.53 16.31 0.05
N PHE A 161 -3.83 15.81 -1.15
CA PHE A 161 -5.03 16.12 -1.88
C PHE A 161 -6.29 15.58 -1.18
N VAL A 162 -6.28 14.33 -0.71
CA VAL A 162 -7.42 13.76 0.06
C VAL A 162 -7.69 14.59 1.31
N VAL A 163 -6.64 14.96 2.05
CA VAL A 163 -6.77 15.82 3.23
C VAL A 163 -7.37 17.18 2.85
N ALA A 164 -6.91 17.80 1.76
CA ALA A 164 -7.43 19.08 1.29
C ALA A 164 -8.92 18.99 0.88
N VAL A 165 -9.33 17.91 0.21
CA VAL A 165 -10.74 17.66 -0.14
C VAL A 165 -11.60 17.44 1.10
N LEU A 166 -11.10 16.71 2.10
CA LEU A 166 -11.81 16.53 3.36
C LEU A 166 -11.92 17.85 4.14
N LEU A 167 -10.87 18.68 4.13
CA LEU A 167 -10.89 20.03 4.71
C LEU A 167 -11.88 20.94 3.98
N GLN A 168 -11.96 20.87 2.65
CA GLN A 168 -12.94 21.60 1.85
C GLN A 168 -14.36 21.31 2.33
N ASN A 169 -14.66 20.03 2.52
CA ASN A 169 -15.98 19.59 2.94
C ASN A 169 -16.26 19.81 4.44
N ALA A 170 -15.22 19.82 5.28
CA ALA A 170 -15.37 19.97 6.73
C ALA A 170 -15.41 21.44 7.21
N TYR A 171 -14.62 22.31 6.57
CA TYR A 171 -14.34 23.67 7.03
C TYR A 171 -14.40 24.72 5.92
N PHE A 172 -14.90 24.39 4.72
CA PHE A 172 -14.92 25.30 3.58
C PHE A 172 -13.54 25.85 3.23
N PHE A 173 -12.55 24.95 3.15
CA PHE A 173 -11.21 25.29 2.66
C PHE A 173 -11.26 26.00 1.29
N PRO A 174 -10.19 26.68 0.84
CA PRO A 174 -10.20 27.30 -0.48
C PRO A 174 -10.19 26.26 -1.61
N SER A 175 -11.22 26.27 -2.45
CA SER A 175 -11.37 25.34 -3.58
C SER A 175 -10.27 25.50 -4.63
N GLU A 176 -9.68 26.69 -4.75
CA GLU A 176 -8.53 26.97 -5.62
C GLU A 176 -7.30 26.13 -5.25
N VAL A 177 -7.03 25.98 -3.95
CA VAL A 177 -5.91 25.17 -3.46
C VAL A 177 -6.18 23.69 -3.73
N VAL A 178 -7.43 23.24 -3.55
CA VAL A 178 -7.82 21.86 -3.89
C VAL A 178 -7.66 21.59 -5.39
N ALA A 179 -8.07 22.52 -6.24
CA ALA A 179 -7.89 22.42 -7.69
C ALA A 179 -6.40 22.42 -8.09
N GLY A 180 -5.57 23.25 -7.46
CA GLY A 180 -4.12 23.25 -7.69
C GLY A 180 -3.46 21.93 -7.29
N LEU A 181 -3.86 21.37 -6.15
CA LEU A 181 -3.41 20.04 -5.71
C LEU A 181 -3.87 18.94 -6.67
N MET A 182 -5.10 18.99 -7.17
CA MET A 182 -5.62 18.05 -8.16
C MET A 182 -4.73 17.99 -9.41
N TRP A 183 -4.40 19.15 -9.99
CA TRP A 183 -3.53 19.22 -11.17
C TRP A 183 -2.12 18.75 -10.87
N THR A 184 -1.62 19.04 -9.67
CA THR A 184 -0.31 18.55 -9.21
C THR A 184 -0.29 17.03 -9.12
N VAL A 185 -1.31 16.42 -8.50
CA VAL A 185 -1.47 14.95 -8.44
C VAL A 185 -1.55 14.35 -9.84
N ALA A 186 -2.36 14.92 -10.73
CA ALA A 186 -2.48 14.45 -12.10
C ALA A 186 -1.14 14.50 -12.84
N PHE A 187 -0.41 15.62 -12.74
CA PHE A 187 0.91 15.80 -13.33
C PHE A 187 1.91 14.75 -12.82
N PHE A 188 2.03 14.58 -11.50
CA PHE A 188 2.96 13.60 -10.93
C PHE A 188 2.57 12.15 -11.27
N THR A 189 1.26 11.85 -11.37
CA THR A 189 0.79 10.52 -11.74
C THR A 189 1.18 10.18 -13.17
N VAL A 190 0.95 11.10 -14.12
CA VAL A 190 1.35 10.95 -15.53
C VAL A 190 2.88 10.89 -15.65
N PHE A 191 3.59 11.81 -14.99
CA PHE A 191 5.05 11.85 -15.00
C PHE A 191 5.65 10.55 -14.46
N SER A 192 5.12 10.03 -13.35
CA SER A 192 5.53 8.74 -12.81
C SER A 192 5.29 7.61 -13.80
N GLY A 193 4.15 7.58 -14.49
CA GLY A 193 3.87 6.57 -15.51
C GLY A 193 4.87 6.59 -16.67
N ILE A 194 5.16 7.79 -17.19
CA ILE A 194 6.13 7.99 -18.29
C ILE A 194 7.54 7.59 -17.86
N HIS A 195 7.99 8.02 -16.67
CA HIS A 195 9.31 7.68 -16.16
C HIS A 195 9.51 6.16 -16.04
N TYR A 196 8.48 5.42 -15.63
CA TYR A 196 8.53 3.97 -15.57
C TYR A 196 8.63 3.31 -16.97
N LEU A 197 7.86 3.79 -17.94
CA LEU A 197 7.94 3.33 -19.33
C LEU A 197 9.33 3.56 -19.93
N TRP A 198 9.94 4.71 -19.64
CA TRP A 198 11.27 5.04 -20.12
C TRP A 198 12.34 4.12 -19.52
N ARG A 199 12.25 3.85 -18.20
CA ARG A 199 13.16 2.92 -17.50
C ARG A 199 13.07 1.49 -18.04
N MET A 200 11.88 1.04 -18.44
CA MET A 200 11.71 -0.26 -19.10
C MET A 200 12.44 -0.28 -20.45
N ARG A 201 12.23 0.74 -21.29
CA ARG A 201 12.81 0.79 -22.64
C ARG A 201 14.34 0.78 -22.63
N SER A 202 14.98 1.39 -21.62
CA SER A 202 16.43 1.32 -21.46
C SER A 202 16.95 -0.09 -21.12
N MET A 203 16.16 -0.90 -20.40
CA MET A 203 16.57 -2.26 -20.02
C MET A 203 16.43 -3.24 -21.18
N THR A 204 15.39 -3.11 -22.00
CA THR A 204 15.21 -3.96 -23.19
C THR A 204 16.30 -3.74 -24.24
N LYS A 205 16.87 -2.53 -24.32
CA LYS A 205 17.98 -2.24 -25.24
C LYS A 205 19.31 -2.89 -24.81
N GLY A 206 19.54 -3.10 -23.50
CA GLY A 206 20.78 -3.68 -22.99
C GLY A 206 20.86 -5.21 -23.10
N VAL A 207 19.76 -5.89 -23.44
CA VAL A 207 19.70 -7.37 -23.56
C VAL A 207 19.93 -7.83 -25.01
N ASN A 208 19.82 -6.92 -25.97
CA ASN A 208 20.01 -7.17 -27.41
C ASN A 208 21.35 -6.63 -27.95
N SER A 209 22.33 -6.37 -27.08
CA SER A 209 23.69 -5.93 -27.43
C SER A 209 24.70 -6.83 -26.72
#